data_AF-A0A3D3FYB6-F1
#
_entry.id   AF-A0A3D3FYB6-F1
#
_cell.length_a   1.000
_cell.length_b   1.000
_cell.length_c   1.000
_cell.angle_alpha   90.00
_cell.angle_beta   90.00
_cell.angle_gamma   90.00
#
_symmetry.space_group_name_H-M   'P 1'
#
loop_
_entity.id
_entity.type
_entity.pdbx_description
1 polymer ?
#
loop_
_entity_poly.entity_id
_entity_poly.type
_entity_poly.pdbx_seq_one_letter_code
_entity_poly.pdbx_strand_id
1 'polypeptide(L)'
;GSDYQHSLNLLKMFKEYCPDIPTKCGLMVGIGEKEEEVIALLDDLRAHDVDYVTIGQYLQPSKQHAPIDRFVTPEEFERYAEHGRKLGFRNIWSAPMVRSSYFADRQYYGEPVPEVRRKTDPAKKIAVQTIEA
;
A
#
# COMPACT_ATOMS: atom_id res chain seq x y z
N GLY A 1 11.27 -8.72 -20.26
CA GLY A 1 10.81 -7.83 -19.16
C GLY A 1 9.35 -8.10 -18.88
N SER A 2 8.73 -7.31 -18.02
CA SER A 2 7.27 -7.27 -17.85
C SER A 2 6.65 -6.22 -18.77
N ASP A 3 5.40 -6.40 -19.16
CA ASP A 3 4.60 -5.41 -19.89
C ASP A 3 3.38 -5.01 -19.06
N TYR A 4 3.06 -3.72 -19.06
CA TYR A 4 2.00 -3.15 -18.24
C TYR A 4 0.63 -3.70 -18.63
N GLN A 5 0.28 -3.58 -19.90
CA GLN A 5 -1.03 -3.99 -20.40
C GLN A 5 -1.22 -5.50 -20.30
N HIS A 6 -0.17 -6.27 -20.58
CA HIS A 6 -0.19 -7.71 -20.39
C HIS A 6 -0.50 -8.10 -18.93
N SER A 7 0.09 -7.40 -17.96
CA SER A 7 -0.14 -7.68 -16.52
C SER A 7 -1.59 -7.38 -16.11
N LEU A 8 -2.17 -6.28 -16.60
CA LEU A 8 -3.56 -5.94 -16.36
C LEU A 8 -4.52 -6.96 -17.00
N ASN A 9 -4.25 -7.33 -18.25
CA ASN A 9 -5.05 -8.32 -18.97
C ASN A 9 -5.02 -9.69 -18.27
N LEU A 10 -3.88 -10.10 -17.72
CA LEU A 10 -3.77 -11.33 -16.95
C LEU A 10 -4.72 -11.33 -15.74
N LEU A 11 -4.77 -10.24 -14.98
CA LEU A 11 -5.66 -10.12 -13.82
C LEU A 11 -7.13 -10.16 -14.23
N LYS A 12 -7.48 -9.44 -15.31
CA LYS A 12 -8.83 -9.43 -15.86
C LYS A 12 -9.26 -10.83 -16.32
N MET A 13 -8.42 -11.49 -17.12
CA MET A 13 -8.68 -12.84 -17.60
C MET A 13 -8.83 -13.82 -16.44
N PHE A 14 -7.94 -13.78 -15.45
CA PHE A 14 -8.07 -14.64 -14.27
C PHE A 14 -9.41 -14.44 -13.57
N LYS A 15 -9.85 -13.19 -13.42
CA LYS A 15 -11.15 -12.88 -12.80
C LYS A 15 -12.33 -13.42 -13.60
N GLU A 16 -12.25 -13.40 -14.94
CA GLU A 16 -13.26 -13.97 -15.83
C GLU A 16 -13.32 -15.50 -15.73
N TYR A 17 -12.17 -16.18 -15.62
CA TYR A 17 -12.10 -17.64 -15.48
C TYR A 17 -12.47 -18.13 -14.07
N CYS A 18 -12.13 -17.37 -13.05
CA CYS A 18 -12.25 -17.74 -11.64
C CYS A 18 -12.98 -16.63 -10.83
N PRO A 19 -14.27 -16.35 -11.11
CA PRO A 19 -14.97 -15.18 -10.57
C PRO A 19 -15.05 -15.15 -9.03
N ASP A 20 -15.11 -16.33 -8.41
CA ASP A 20 -15.21 -16.48 -6.96
C ASP A 20 -13.86 -16.34 -6.25
N ILE A 21 -12.75 -16.41 -6.98
CA ILE A 21 -11.41 -16.25 -6.41
C ILE A 21 -11.02 -14.76 -6.46
N PRO A 22 -10.62 -14.16 -5.33
CA PRO A 22 -10.22 -12.76 -5.37
C PRO A 22 -8.86 -12.54 -6.00
N THR A 23 -8.74 -11.42 -6.72
CA THR A 23 -7.50 -10.96 -7.34
C THR A 23 -6.81 -9.92 -6.44
N LYS A 24 -5.48 -9.86 -6.53
CA LYS A 24 -4.68 -8.91 -5.75
C LYS A 24 -3.55 -8.35 -6.58
N CYS A 25 -3.32 -7.05 -6.45
CA CYS A 25 -2.16 -6.38 -7.02
C CYS A 25 -1.36 -5.64 -5.94
N GLY A 26 -0.03 -5.64 -6.08
CA GLY A 26 0.86 -4.88 -5.22
C GLY A 26 1.77 -3.98 -6.04
N LEU A 27 1.93 -2.74 -5.60
CA LEU A 27 2.87 -1.78 -6.18
C LEU A 27 3.81 -1.20 -5.12
N MET A 28 4.99 -0.78 -5.57
CA MET A 28 5.96 -0.07 -4.75
C MET A 28 6.12 1.36 -5.27
N VAL A 29 6.16 2.32 -4.35
CA VAL A 29 6.33 3.75 -4.64
C VAL A 29 7.70 4.25 -4.18
N GLY A 30 8.17 5.34 -4.76
CA GLY A 30 9.45 6.00 -4.46
C GLY A 30 10.58 5.64 -5.41
N ILE A 31 10.29 5.22 -6.64
CA ILE A 31 11.29 4.87 -7.67
C ILE A 31 11.27 5.81 -8.89
N GLY A 32 10.47 6.87 -8.84
CA GLY A 32 10.43 7.95 -9.84
C GLY A 32 9.06 8.19 -10.46
N GLU A 33 8.05 7.39 -10.09
CA GLU A 33 6.65 7.60 -10.48
C GLU A 33 6.08 8.88 -9.87
N LYS A 34 5.10 9.54 -10.48
CA LYS A 34 4.38 10.67 -9.90
C LYS A 34 3.11 10.22 -9.17
N GLU A 35 2.58 11.08 -8.30
CA GLU A 35 1.34 10.80 -7.57
C GLU A 35 0.19 10.49 -8.54
N GLU A 36 0.08 11.25 -9.63
CA GLU A 36 -0.97 11.08 -10.64
C GLU A 36 -0.87 9.75 -11.39
N GLU A 37 0.36 9.22 -11.58
CA GLU A 37 0.58 7.92 -12.21
C GLU A 37 0.14 6.77 -11.29
N VAL A 38 0.35 6.91 -9.98
CA VAL A 38 -0.16 5.95 -8.99
C VAL A 38 -1.69 5.97 -8.97
N ILE A 39 -2.32 7.14 -9.03
CA ILE A 39 -3.77 7.29 -9.07
C ILE A 39 -4.35 6.67 -10.36
N ALA A 40 -3.76 6.96 -11.51
CA ALA A 40 -4.18 6.36 -12.79
C ALA A 40 -4.06 4.83 -12.77
N LEU A 41 -2.99 4.29 -12.18
CA LEU A 41 -2.85 2.84 -11.98
C LEU A 41 -3.98 2.26 -11.11
N LEU A 42 -4.39 2.94 -10.04
CA LEU A 42 -5.52 2.47 -9.23
C LEU A 42 -6.83 2.44 -10.03
N ASP A 43 -7.06 3.44 -10.88
CA ASP A 43 -8.21 3.47 -11.79
C ASP A 43 -8.16 2.28 -12.77
N ASP A 44 -7.00 2.02 -13.37
CA ASP A 44 -6.79 0.87 -14.27
C ASP A 44 -7.03 -0.46 -13.55
N LEU A 45 -6.45 -0.66 -12.36
CA LEU A 45 -6.65 -1.88 -11.58
C LEU A 45 -8.12 -2.10 -11.26
N ARG A 46 -8.85 -1.02 -10.93
CA ARG A 46 -10.30 -1.14 -10.70
C ARG A 46 -11.04 -1.48 -11.99
N ALA A 47 -10.71 -0.86 -13.13
CA ALA A 47 -11.31 -1.18 -14.43
C ALA A 47 -11.07 -2.64 -14.86
N HIS A 48 -10.03 -3.28 -14.34
CA HIS A 48 -9.69 -4.69 -14.56
C HIS A 48 -10.22 -5.64 -13.47
N ASP A 49 -11.17 -5.19 -12.64
CA ASP A 49 -11.82 -5.97 -11.57
C ASP A 49 -10.84 -6.59 -10.56
N VAL A 50 -9.79 -5.82 -10.22
CA VAL A 50 -8.91 -6.18 -9.10
C VAL A 50 -9.62 -5.98 -7.78
N ASP A 51 -9.61 -6.99 -6.90
CA ASP A 51 -10.32 -6.92 -5.62
C ASP A 51 -9.49 -6.25 -4.51
N TYR A 52 -8.19 -6.57 -4.42
CA TYR A 52 -7.31 -6.12 -3.33
C TYR A 52 -6.06 -5.40 -3.85
N VAL A 53 -5.64 -4.35 -3.13
CA VAL A 53 -4.42 -3.59 -3.46
C VAL A 53 -3.51 -3.45 -2.25
N THR A 54 -2.20 -3.54 -2.47
CA THR A 54 -1.17 -3.16 -1.49
C THR A 54 -0.20 -2.15 -2.07
N ILE A 55 0.08 -1.05 -1.35
CA ILE A 55 1.04 -0.02 -1.72
C ILE A 55 2.07 0.10 -0.61
N GLY A 56 3.34 -0.10 -0.95
CA GLY A 56 4.46 -0.04 -0.01
C GLY A 56 5.61 0.81 -0.53
N GLN A 57 6.50 1.25 0.36
CA GLN A 57 7.70 1.97 -0.03
C GLN A 57 8.70 0.99 -0.69
N TYR A 58 9.21 1.38 -1.87
CA TYR A 58 10.40 0.77 -2.43
C TYR A 58 11.59 1.01 -1.50
N LEU A 59 12.22 -0.07 -1.05
CA LEU A 59 13.45 -0.01 -0.27
C LEU A 59 14.55 -0.69 -1.08
N GLN A 60 15.55 0.08 -1.47
CA GLN A 60 16.67 -0.39 -2.28
C GLN A 60 17.41 -1.53 -1.53
N PRO A 61 17.45 -2.76 -2.08
CA PRO A 61 18.11 -3.88 -1.40
C PRO A 61 19.63 -3.72 -1.30
N SER A 62 20.24 -3.13 -2.33
CA SER A 62 21.68 -2.83 -2.38
C SER A 62 21.96 -1.73 -3.41
N LYS A 63 23.17 -1.16 -3.39
CA LYS A 63 23.59 -0.08 -4.31
C LYS A 63 23.55 -0.44 -5.80
N GLN A 64 23.41 -1.72 -6.15
CA GLN A 64 23.30 -2.19 -7.54
C GLN A 64 21.87 -2.15 -8.08
N HIS A 65 20.87 -1.99 -7.20
CA HIS A 65 19.47 -1.86 -7.58
C HIS A 65 19.13 -0.40 -7.88
N ALA A 66 17.97 -0.16 -8.50
CA ALA A 66 17.48 1.18 -8.74
C ALA A 66 17.58 2.06 -7.47
N PRO A 67 18.05 3.31 -7.60
CA PRO A 67 18.10 4.21 -6.46
C PRO A 67 16.68 4.53 -5.98
N ILE A 68 16.55 4.84 -4.70
CA ILE A 68 15.32 5.44 -4.17
C ILE A 68 15.27 6.88 -4.72
N ASP A 69 14.19 7.22 -5.39
CA ASP A 69 13.91 8.58 -5.87
C ASP A 69 13.38 9.44 -4.71
N ARG A 70 12.39 8.92 -3.98
CA ARG A 70 11.84 9.59 -2.80
C ARG A 70 11.31 8.61 -1.75
N PHE A 71 11.27 9.09 -0.51
CA PHE A 71 10.48 8.47 0.55
C PHE A 71 9.10 9.12 0.57
N VAL A 72 8.10 8.35 0.20
CA VAL A 72 6.71 8.80 0.15
C VAL A 72 6.20 9.06 1.56
N THR A 73 5.52 10.20 1.74
CA THR A 73 5.02 10.64 3.05
C THR A 73 3.82 9.80 3.49
N PRO A 74 3.58 9.64 4.82
CA PRO A 74 2.36 9.00 5.32
C PRO A 74 1.07 9.62 4.74
N GLU A 75 1.07 10.94 4.53
CA GLU A 75 -0.06 11.67 3.95
C GLU A 75 -0.31 11.30 2.48
N GLU A 76 0.74 11.08 1.68
CA GLU A 76 0.61 10.52 0.33
C GLU A 76 0.03 9.10 0.35
N PHE A 77 0.54 8.23 1.25
CA PHE A 77 0.00 6.88 1.39
C PHE A 77 -1.50 6.89 1.74
N GLU A 78 -1.94 7.81 2.60
CA GLU A 78 -3.36 7.97 2.95
C GLU A 78 -4.18 8.45 1.73
N ARG A 79 -3.67 9.39 0.93
CA ARG A 79 -4.36 9.82 -0.31
C ARG A 79 -4.56 8.65 -1.28
N TYR A 80 -3.57 7.78 -1.45
CA TYR A 80 -3.74 6.57 -2.26
C TYR A 80 -4.80 5.62 -1.67
N ALA A 81 -4.80 5.43 -0.34
CA ALA A 81 -5.80 4.62 0.34
C ALA A 81 -7.21 5.19 0.16
N GLU A 82 -7.39 6.49 0.36
CA GLU A 82 -8.64 7.21 0.17
C GLU A 82 -9.17 7.07 -1.26
N HIS A 83 -8.30 7.25 -2.26
CA HIS A 83 -8.67 7.08 -3.66
C HIS A 83 -9.13 5.64 -3.94
N GLY A 84 -8.33 4.64 -3.56
CA GLY A 84 -8.70 3.24 -3.75
C GLY A 84 -9.98 2.83 -3.02
N ARG A 85 -10.22 3.37 -1.82
CA ARG A 85 -11.49 3.18 -1.08
C ARG A 85 -12.67 3.76 -1.86
N LYS A 86 -12.52 4.94 -2.48
CA LYS A 86 -13.57 5.55 -3.33
C LYS A 86 -13.86 4.73 -4.59
N LEU A 87 -12.84 4.09 -5.17
CA LEU A 87 -12.98 3.19 -6.33
C LEU A 87 -13.69 1.86 -6.00
N GLY A 88 -13.75 1.50 -4.72
CA GLY A 88 -14.46 0.30 -4.26
C GLY A 88 -13.64 -0.99 -4.33
N PHE A 89 -12.31 -0.93 -4.15
CA PHE A 89 -11.54 -2.13 -3.82
C PHE A 89 -12.11 -2.79 -2.55
N ARG A 90 -12.13 -4.13 -2.49
CA ARG A 90 -12.58 -4.86 -1.29
C ARG A 90 -11.74 -4.49 -0.07
N ASN A 91 -10.43 -4.34 -0.25
CA ASN A 91 -9.55 -3.72 0.73
C ASN A 91 -8.29 -3.17 0.03
N ILE A 92 -7.81 -2.03 0.50
CA ILE A 92 -6.56 -1.40 0.06
C ILE A 92 -5.70 -1.09 1.27
N TRP A 93 -4.47 -1.61 1.27
CA TRP A 93 -3.49 -1.34 2.31
C TRP A 93 -2.37 -0.49 1.74
N SER A 94 -2.18 0.70 2.29
CA SER A 94 -1.22 1.69 1.79
C SER A 94 -0.44 2.26 2.96
N ALA A 95 0.82 1.85 3.11
CA ALA A 95 1.72 2.37 4.14
C ALA A 95 3.17 1.98 3.83
N PRO A 96 4.19 2.68 4.38
CA PRO A 96 5.60 2.45 4.01
C PRO A 96 6.06 0.98 4.12
N MET A 97 5.63 0.28 5.17
CA MET A 97 6.06 -1.10 5.47
C MET A 97 5.14 -2.18 4.88
N VAL A 98 4.06 -1.81 4.20
CA VAL A 98 3.16 -2.78 3.56
C VAL A 98 3.90 -3.53 2.46
N ARG A 99 3.60 -4.81 2.33
CA ARG A 99 4.07 -5.72 1.29
C ARG A 99 2.90 -6.58 0.81
N SER A 100 3.05 -7.22 -0.35
CA SER A 100 1.99 -8.03 -0.96
C SER A 100 1.48 -9.14 -0.04
N SER A 101 2.32 -9.75 0.80
CA SER A 101 1.95 -10.81 1.75
C SER A 101 1.76 -10.33 3.19
N TYR A 102 1.96 -9.04 3.47
CA TYR A 102 1.89 -8.49 4.83
C TYR A 102 0.48 -8.68 5.39
N PHE A 103 0.33 -9.54 6.41
CA PHE A 103 -0.94 -9.93 7.02
C PHE A 103 -2.09 -10.11 6.00
N ALA A 104 -1.82 -10.88 4.93
CA ALA A 104 -2.76 -11.05 3.83
C ALA A 104 -4.11 -11.63 4.26
N ASP A 105 -4.13 -12.46 5.32
CA ASP A 105 -5.33 -12.97 5.98
C ASP A 105 -6.18 -11.84 6.56
N ARG A 106 -5.56 -10.93 7.32
CA ARG A 106 -6.26 -9.79 7.91
C ARG A 106 -6.79 -8.83 6.86
N GLN A 107 -5.98 -8.55 5.83
CA GLN A 107 -6.43 -7.74 4.70
C GLN A 107 -7.61 -8.39 3.99
N TYR A 108 -7.57 -9.71 3.79
CA TYR A 108 -8.66 -10.47 3.17
C TYR A 108 -9.97 -10.30 3.93
N TYR A 109 -9.93 -10.34 5.27
CA TYR A 109 -11.08 -10.12 6.15
C TYR A 109 -11.46 -8.65 6.37
N GLY A 110 -10.83 -7.70 5.66
CA GLY A 110 -11.22 -6.29 5.72
C GLY A 110 -10.64 -5.50 6.90
N GLU A 111 -9.64 -6.05 7.61
CA GLU A 111 -8.97 -5.30 8.68
C GLU A 111 -8.20 -4.08 8.12
N PRO A 112 -8.03 -3.01 8.91
CA PRO A 112 -7.17 -1.89 8.54
C PRO A 112 -5.68 -2.28 8.58
N VAL A 113 -4.83 -1.45 7.97
CA VAL A 113 -3.38 -1.61 8.07
C VAL A 113 -2.95 -1.60 9.55
N PRO A 114 -2.17 -2.58 10.02
CA PRO A 114 -1.70 -2.59 11.40
C PRO A 114 -0.91 -1.32 11.75
N GLU A 115 -1.25 -0.71 12.88
CA GLU A 115 -0.52 0.45 13.39
C GLU A 115 0.93 0.08 13.71
N VAL A 116 1.86 0.96 13.31
CA VAL A 116 3.26 0.83 13.70
C VAL A 116 3.37 1.12 15.21
N ARG A 117 3.51 0.07 16.01
CA ARG A 117 3.78 0.20 17.45
C ARG A 117 5.14 0.86 17.64
N ARG A 118 5.15 2.17 17.92
CA ARG A 118 6.32 2.81 18.52
C ARG A 118 6.48 2.21 19.92
N LYS A 119 7.65 1.65 20.25
CA LYS A 119 7.99 1.42 21.66
C LYS A 119 7.82 2.76 22.36
N THR A 120 6.92 2.86 23.32
CA THR A 120 6.83 4.03 24.19
C THR A 120 8.21 4.25 24.79
N ASP A 121 8.80 5.40 24.53
CA ASP A 121 10.02 5.83 25.19
C ASP A 121 9.74 5.88 26.71
N PRO A 122 10.39 5.04 27.53
CA PRO A 122 10.18 5.07 28.98
C PRO A 122 10.52 6.44 29.59
N ALA A 123 11.30 7.30 28.91
CA ALA A 123 11.65 8.63 29.37
C ALA A 123 10.50 9.65 29.31
N LYS A 124 9.40 9.40 28.59
CA LYS A 124 8.26 10.34 28.51
C LYS A 124 7.23 10.22 29.65
N LYS A 125 7.44 9.35 30.65
CA LYS A 125 6.53 9.19 31.80
C LYS A 125 6.88 10.03 33.04
N ILE A 126 7.97 10.79 33.04
CA ILE A 126 8.40 11.58 34.21
C ILE A 126 8.58 13.06 33.83
N ALA A 127 7.45 13.73 33.61
CA ALA A 127 7.26 15.18 33.67
C ALA A 127 5.77 15.35 33.36
N VAL A 128 4.88 15.56 34.33
CA VAL A 128 4.72 16.81 35.07
C VAL A 128 4.09 16.50 36.44
N GLN A 129 4.85 16.66 37.51
CA GLN A 129 4.31 17.04 38.82
C GLN A 129 5.20 18.15 39.35
N THR A 130 4.99 19.35 38.82
CA THR A 130 5.56 20.57 39.39
C THR A 130 4.62 21.04 40.50
N ILE A 131 5.00 20.70 41.73
CA ILE A 131 5.02 21.53 42.94
C ILE A 131 4.15 22.80 42.88
N GLU A 132 3.06 22.82 43.67
CA GLU A 132 2.54 24.05 44.28
C GLU A 132 2.86 24.02 45.78
N ALA A 133 3.30 25.18 46.27
CA ALA A 133 3.84 25.44 47.60
C ALA A 133 2.77 25.55 48.69
#